data_AF-G5B7A5-F1
#
_entry.id   AF-G5B7A5-F1
#
_cell.length_a   1.000
_cell.length_b   1.000
_cell.length_c   1.000
_cell.angle_alpha   90.00
_cell.angle_beta   90.00
_cell.angle_gamma   90.00
#
_symmetry.space_group_name_H-M   'P 1'
#
loop_
_entity.id
_entity.type
_entity.pdbx_description
1 polymer ?
#
loop_
_entity_poly.entity_id
_entity_poly.type
_entity_poly.pdbx_seq_one_letter_code
_entity_poly.pdbx_strand_id
1 'polypeptide(L)'
;MAEGGEGLGTVPEHERILQEIESTDTACVGPTLRSVYDDQPNAHKKFMEKLDACIRNHDKEIEKMCNFHHQGFVDAITELLKVRTDAEKLKVQVTDTNRRFQDSGKEMIVQTEDIIRCRIQQRNITTVVEKLQLCLPVLEMYSKLKEQMSAKRYYSALKTMEQLEKVYFPRVSQYRFCQLMIENLPKLREDIKEISMSDLKDFLESIRKHSDKIGETAMKQAQQQKTFNVALQKQNNVKLGKNMYINRDRILEEINEIVLKHVLEEEDENEEEVLSVQDLVDFSPVYRCLHIYSVLGDEETFENYYRKQRKKQARLVLQPQSSMHETVDGYRRYFTQIVGFFVVEDHILHVTQGLVTRAYTDELWNMALSKIIAVLRAHSSYCTDPDLVLELKNLIVIFADTLQGYGFPVNRLFDLLFEIRDQYNEILLKKWAGVFRDIFEEDNYSPIPVVSEEEYKIVISKFPFQDPDLEKQSFPKKFPMSQSVPHIYIQVKEFIYASLKFSESLHRR
;
A
#
# COMPACT_ATOMS: atom_id res chain seq x y z
N MET A 1 32.50 130.37 -30.48
CA MET A 1 33.61 131.20 -30.97
C MET A 1 34.23 131.87 -29.77
N ALA A 2 35.53 131.66 -29.57
CA ALA A 2 36.34 132.59 -28.81
C ALA A 2 36.58 133.85 -29.65
N GLU A 3 36.87 134.96 -28.95
CA GLU A 3 37.36 136.27 -29.40
C GLU A 3 36.35 137.40 -29.71
N GLY A 4 36.73 138.59 -29.20
CA GLY A 4 36.03 139.87 -29.22
C GLY A 4 35.67 140.29 -27.78
N GLY A 5 36.41 141.13 -27.06
CA GLY A 5 37.13 142.33 -27.50
C GLY A 5 36.30 143.56 -27.11
N GLU A 6 36.69 144.17 -25.98
CA GLU A 6 36.42 145.55 -25.53
C GLU A 6 35.01 145.97 -25.06
N GLY A 7 35.00 146.64 -23.90
CA GLY A 7 33.87 147.42 -23.42
C GLY A 7 33.80 147.50 -21.91
N LEU A 8 34.72 148.26 -21.28
CA LEU A 8 34.53 148.79 -19.92
C LEU A 8 33.23 149.60 -19.87
N GLY A 9 32.13 148.96 -19.50
CA GLY A 9 30.90 149.60 -19.07
C GLY A 9 30.70 149.21 -17.61
N THR A 10 30.95 150.15 -16.70
CA THR A 10 30.69 150.11 -15.26
C THR A 10 29.60 149.12 -14.86
N VAL A 11 29.98 147.98 -14.25
CA VAL A 11 29.01 147.08 -13.60
C VAL A 11 28.36 147.90 -12.47
N PRO A 12 27.03 148.13 -12.50
CA PRO A 12 26.37 148.89 -11.45
C PRO A 12 26.55 148.13 -10.13
N GLU A 13 26.98 148.79 -9.05
CA GLU A 13 27.26 148.19 -7.73
C GLU A 13 26.17 147.22 -7.25
N HIS A 14 24.92 147.42 -7.67
CA HIS A 14 23.77 146.54 -7.45
C HIS A 14 23.95 145.07 -7.87
N GLU A 15 24.74 144.78 -8.91
CA GLU A 15 24.94 143.42 -9.42
C GLU A 15 25.99 142.65 -8.61
N ARG A 16 26.98 143.39 -8.09
CA ARG A 16 27.98 142.87 -7.15
C ARG A 16 27.34 142.57 -5.80
N ILE A 17 26.43 143.44 -5.33
CA ILE A 17 25.65 143.23 -4.10
C ILE A 17 24.73 142.01 -4.20
N LEU A 18 24.11 141.75 -5.36
CA LEU A 18 23.27 140.55 -5.56
C LEU A 18 24.05 139.24 -5.47
N GLN A 19 25.22 139.16 -6.11
CA GLN A 19 26.09 137.98 -6.00
C GLN A 19 26.60 137.76 -4.57
N GLU A 20 26.90 138.85 -3.85
CA GLU A 20 27.30 138.78 -2.45
C GLU A 20 26.15 138.27 -1.57
N ILE A 21 24.89 138.60 -1.87
CA ILE A 21 23.72 138.06 -1.16
C ILE A 21 23.49 136.57 -1.49
N GLU A 22 23.68 136.16 -2.74
CA GLU A 22 23.54 134.75 -3.15
C GLU A 22 24.62 133.84 -2.54
N SER A 23 25.82 134.37 -2.29
CA SER A 23 26.96 133.60 -1.76
C SER A 23 27.14 133.66 -0.25
N THR A 24 26.51 134.62 0.46
CA THR A 24 26.82 134.90 1.87
C THR A 24 25.73 134.41 2.81
N ASP A 25 26.15 133.82 3.94
CA ASP A 25 25.26 133.33 4.99
C ASP A 25 24.39 134.45 5.59
N THR A 26 23.13 134.13 5.86
CA THR A 26 22.00 135.03 6.21
C THR A 26 22.28 136.04 7.35
N ALA A 27 23.33 135.82 8.14
CA ALA A 27 23.74 136.67 9.25
C ALA A 27 24.51 137.94 8.84
N CYS A 28 25.05 138.02 7.62
CA CYS A 28 25.90 139.14 7.17
C CYS A 28 25.26 140.06 6.11
N VAL A 29 23.96 139.93 5.87
CA VAL A 29 23.24 140.69 4.83
C VAL A 29 23.01 142.17 5.21
N GLY A 30 23.07 142.49 6.51
CA GLY A 30 22.75 143.82 7.07
C GLY A 30 23.64 144.98 6.59
N PRO A 31 24.99 144.86 6.61
CA PRO A 31 25.90 145.89 6.09
C PRO A 31 25.77 146.06 4.57
N THR A 32 25.59 144.97 3.83
CA THR A 32 25.47 144.98 2.36
C THR A 32 24.17 145.66 1.92
N LEU A 33 23.06 145.45 2.64
CA LEU A 33 21.80 146.16 2.40
C LEU A 33 21.86 147.64 2.76
N ARG A 34 22.69 148.05 3.74
CA ARG A 34 22.86 149.47 4.09
C ARG A 34 23.53 150.25 2.95
N SER A 35 24.48 149.64 2.23
CA SER A 35 25.10 150.26 1.03
C SER A 35 24.10 150.56 -0.09
N VAL A 36 22.99 149.82 -0.18
CA VAL A 36 21.94 150.04 -1.20
C VAL A 36 21.13 151.32 -0.92
N TYR A 37 21.06 151.77 0.34
CA TYR A 37 20.29 152.95 0.75
C TYR A 37 21.13 154.23 0.86
N ASP A 38 22.45 154.11 1.07
CA ASP A 38 23.34 155.27 1.29
C ASP A 38 23.73 155.99 -0.03
N ASP A 39 23.76 155.28 -1.16
CA ASP A 39 24.15 155.86 -2.45
C ASP A 39 22.95 156.40 -3.25
N GLN A 40 22.75 157.72 -3.21
CA GLN A 40 21.82 158.51 -4.05
C GLN A 40 20.30 158.22 -3.96
N PRO A 41 19.44 159.26 -4.07
CA PRO A 41 17.99 159.10 -4.02
C PRO A 41 17.47 158.47 -5.33
N ASN A 42 17.55 157.13 -5.43
CA ASN A 42 16.82 156.20 -6.34
C ASN A 42 17.52 154.83 -6.49
N ALA A 43 18.66 154.59 -5.84
CA ALA A 43 19.45 153.35 -5.98
C ALA A 43 18.75 152.09 -5.42
N HIS A 44 18.03 152.22 -4.31
CA HIS A 44 17.18 151.15 -3.77
C HIS A 44 16.15 150.63 -4.79
N LYS A 45 15.54 151.52 -5.58
CA LYS A 45 14.53 151.13 -6.57
C LYS A 45 15.15 150.30 -7.70
N LYS A 46 16.35 150.67 -8.17
CA LYS A 46 17.10 149.90 -9.18
C LYS A 46 17.60 148.56 -8.65
N PHE A 47 17.99 148.49 -7.38
CA PHE A 47 18.37 147.24 -6.73
C PHE A 47 17.17 146.28 -6.61
N MET A 48 16.02 146.76 -6.13
CA MET A 48 14.78 145.97 -6.08
C MET A 48 14.35 145.48 -7.47
N GLU A 49 14.45 146.31 -8.50
CA GLU A 49 14.16 145.90 -9.88
C GLU A 49 15.09 144.79 -10.38
N LYS A 50 16.38 144.83 -10.01
CA LYS A 50 17.35 143.76 -10.34
C LYS A 50 17.16 142.50 -9.49
N LEU A 51 16.82 142.62 -8.21
CA LEU A 51 16.49 141.49 -7.33
C LEU A 51 15.23 140.79 -7.83
N ASP A 52 14.19 141.54 -8.18
CA ASP A 52 12.98 141.00 -8.80
C ASP A 52 13.29 140.32 -10.15
N ALA A 53 14.26 140.83 -10.91
CA ALA A 53 14.70 140.18 -12.15
C ALA A 53 15.45 138.86 -11.88
N CYS A 54 16.27 138.80 -10.83
CA CYS A 54 16.96 137.59 -10.38
C CYS A 54 15.98 136.54 -9.87
N ILE A 55 15.02 136.91 -9.01
CA ILE A 55 13.95 136.02 -8.53
C ILE A 55 13.17 135.45 -9.71
N ARG A 56 12.75 136.31 -10.66
CA ARG A 56 12.07 135.85 -11.89
C ARG A 56 12.94 134.93 -12.75
N ASN A 57 14.26 135.07 -12.72
CA ASN A 57 15.17 134.18 -13.45
C ASN A 57 15.30 132.82 -12.77
N HIS A 58 15.49 132.78 -11.46
CA HIS A 58 15.52 131.54 -10.69
C HIS A 58 14.17 130.81 -10.71
N ASP A 59 13.06 131.52 -10.63
CA ASP A 59 11.72 130.94 -10.81
C ASP A 59 11.57 130.28 -12.18
N LYS A 60 12.09 130.93 -13.24
CA LYS A 60 12.12 130.35 -14.59
C LYS A 60 13.05 129.14 -14.69
N GLU A 61 14.19 129.14 -14.00
CA GLU A 61 15.10 127.99 -13.99
C GLU A 61 14.49 126.80 -13.23
N ILE A 62 13.85 127.05 -12.10
CA ILE A 62 13.09 126.04 -11.34
C ILE A 62 11.93 125.52 -12.19
N GLU A 63 11.17 126.40 -12.85
CA GLU A 63 10.08 125.99 -13.75
C GLU A 63 10.61 125.16 -14.92
N LYS A 64 11.76 125.53 -15.50
CA LYS A 64 12.40 124.77 -16.58
C LYS A 64 12.89 123.39 -16.10
N MET A 65 13.49 123.30 -14.91
CA MET A 65 13.97 122.04 -14.33
C MET A 65 12.80 121.13 -13.93
N CYS A 66 11.77 121.68 -13.31
CA CYS A 66 10.54 120.98 -12.98
C CYS A 66 9.82 120.51 -14.25
N ASN A 67 9.71 121.34 -15.29
CA ASN A 67 9.13 120.93 -16.57
C ASN A 67 9.96 119.87 -17.29
N PHE A 68 11.29 119.92 -17.19
CA PHE A 68 12.16 118.92 -17.78
C PHE A 68 12.07 117.56 -17.07
N HIS A 69 11.92 117.54 -15.74
CA HIS A 69 11.92 116.30 -14.95
C HIS A 69 10.53 115.84 -14.44
N HIS A 70 9.46 116.61 -14.60
CA HIS A 70 8.12 116.20 -14.13
C HIS A 70 7.71 114.88 -14.76
N GLN A 71 8.06 114.65 -16.03
CA GLN A 71 7.56 113.51 -16.78
C GLN A 71 8.23 112.24 -16.29
N GLY A 72 9.55 112.27 -16.11
CA GLY A 72 10.29 111.16 -15.53
C GLY A 72 9.86 110.81 -14.11
N PHE A 73 9.51 111.81 -13.29
CA PHE A 73 8.97 111.58 -11.95
C PHE A 73 7.57 110.97 -11.97
N VAL A 74 6.68 111.48 -12.83
CA VAL A 74 5.33 110.93 -13.04
C VAL A 74 5.39 109.50 -13.57
N ASP A 75 6.28 109.22 -14.52
CA ASP A 75 6.49 107.89 -15.09
C ASP A 75 7.02 106.93 -14.01
N ALA A 76 8.01 107.34 -13.22
CA ALA A 76 8.54 106.54 -12.11
C ALA A 76 7.49 106.23 -11.03
N ILE A 77 6.65 107.20 -10.67
CA ILE A 77 5.51 106.98 -9.75
C ILE A 77 4.51 106.00 -10.37
N THR A 78 4.20 106.15 -11.65
CA THR A 78 3.26 105.29 -12.37
C THR A 78 3.76 103.86 -12.46
N GLU A 79 5.06 103.65 -12.71
CA GLU A 79 5.69 102.33 -12.67
C GLU A 79 5.69 101.72 -11.27
N LEU A 80 6.00 102.51 -10.23
CA LEU A 80 5.97 102.03 -8.85
C LEU A 80 4.55 101.57 -8.44
N LEU A 81 3.53 102.30 -8.87
CA LEU A 81 2.13 101.93 -8.67
C LEU A 81 1.77 100.64 -9.41
N LYS A 82 2.25 100.45 -10.65
CA LYS A 82 2.07 99.19 -11.40
C LYS A 82 2.76 98.02 -10.71
N VAL A 83 4.02 98.18 -10.30
CA VAL A 83 4.78 97.14 -9.58
C VAL A 83 4.06 96.75 -8.28
N ARG A 84 3.50 97.73 -7.55
CA ARG A 84 2.67 97.43 -6.37
C ARG A 84 1.47 96.57 -6.72
N THR A 85 0.71 96.93 -7.77
CA THR A 85 -0.45 96.16 -8.23
C THR A 85 -0.06 94.76 -8.69
N ASP A 86 1.04 94.62 -9.41
CA ASP A 86 1.55 93.33 -9.88
C ASP A 86 2.06 92.46 -8.72
N ALA A 87 2.72 93.05 -7.73
CA ALA A 87 3.12 92.35 -6.50
C ALA A 87 1.92 91.87 -5.69
N GLU A 88 0.86 92.68 -5.59
CA GLU A 88 -0.40 92.28 -4.95
C GLU A 88 -1.04 91.09 -5.69
N LYS A 89 -1.08 91.16 -7.03
CA LYS A 89 -1.61 90.08 -7.87
C LYS A 89 -0.79 88.81 -7.75
N LEU A 90 0.54 88.91 -7.75
CA LEU A 90 1.44 87.78 -7.57
C LEU A 90 1.25 87.15 -6.19
N LYS A 91 1.13 87.96 -5.13
CA LYS A 91 0.85 87.48 -3.78
C LYS A 91 -0.44 86.65 -3.75
N VAL A 92 -1.52 87.15 -4.35
CA VAL A 92 -2.79 86.43 -4.46
C VAL A 92 -2.60 85.11 -5.20
N GLN A 93 -1.95 85.11 -6.36
CA GLN A 93 -1.69 83.90 -7.14
C GLN A 93 -0.85 82.86 -6.38
N VAL A 94 0.20 83.30 -5.67
CA VAL A 94 1.05 82.41 -4.86
C VAL A 94 0.24 81.80 -3.72
N THR A 95 -0.58 82.61 -3.03
CA THR A 95 -1.46 82.10 -1.96
C THR A 95 -2.52 81.13 -2.47
N ASP A 96 -3.14 81.39 -3.62
CA ASP A 96 -4.11 80.49 -4.23
C ASP A 96 -3.46 79.17 -4.68
N THR A 97 -2.28 79.26 -5.31
CA THR A 97 -1.51 78.08 -5.73
C THR A 97 -1.08 77.25 -4.52
N ASN A 98 -0.59 77.88 -3.45
CA ASN A 98 -0.24 77.19 -2.22
C ASN A 98 -1.47 76.51 -1.58
N ARG A 99 -2.64 77.17 -1.58
CA ARG A 99 -3.88 76.57 -1.07
C ARG A 99 -4.28 75.34 -1.90
N ARG A 100 -4.31 75.46 -3.23
CA ARG A 100 -4.61 74.34 -4.14
C ARG A 100 -3.62 73.19 -3.96
N PHE A 101 -2.33 73.49 -3.82
CA PHE A 101 -1.30 72.48 -3.59
C PHE A 101 -1.50 71.75 -2.26
N GLN A 102 -1.83 72.47 -1.18
CA GLN A 102 -2.13 71.86 0.11
C GLN A 102 -3.40 70.99 0.07
N ASP A 103 -4.44 71.44 -0.64
CA ASP A 103 -5.69 70.69 -0.77
C ASP A 103 -5.47 69.40 -1.60
N SER A 104 -4.76 69.48 -2.74
CA SER A 104 -4.34 68.28 -3.50
C SER A 104 -3.39 67.39 -2.70
N GLY A 105 -2.50 67.97 -1.89
CA GLY A 105 -1.60 67.22 -1.02
C GLY A 105 -2.33 66.43 0.06
N LYS A 106 -3.38 67.01 0.68
CA LYS A 106 -4.24 66.29 1.64
C LYS A 106 -4.97 65.12 0.98
N GLU A 107 -5.53 65.32 -0.21
CA GLU A 107 -6.18 64.23 -0.95
C GLU A 107 -5.19 63.11 -1.29
N MET A 108 -3.98 63.46 -1.72
CA MET A 108 -2.92 62.51 -2.01
C MET A 108 -2.47 61.71 -0.78
N ILE A 109 -2.42 62.35 0.39
CA ILE A 109 -2.11 61.67 1.66
C ILE A 109 -3.18 60.62 1.97
N VAL A 110 -4.47 60.97 1.88
CA VAL A 110 -5.58 60.02 2.12
C VAL A 110 -5.51 58.84 1.15
N GLN A 111 -5.30 59.09 -0.14
CA GLN A 111 -5.14 58.02 -1.13
C GLN A 111 -3.92 57.14 -0.84
N THR A 112 -2.82 57.73 -0.35
CA THR A 112 -1.62 56.99 0.02
C THR A 112 -1.86 56.09 1.23
N GLU A 113 -2.57 56.57 2.25
CA GLU A 113 -2.98 55.77 3.41
C GLU A 113 -3.87 54.59 3.00
N ASP A 114 -4.83 54.81 2.10
CA ASP A 114 -5.67 53.76 1.54
C ASP A 114 -4.85 52.70 0.79
N ILE A 115 -3.86 53.13 -0.02
CA ILE A 115 -2.94 52.22 -0.71
C ILE A 115 -2.11 51.40 0.29
N ILE A 116 -1.62 52.02 1.36
CA ILE A 116 -0.87 51.31 2.42
C ILE A 116 -1.76 50.26 3.08
N ARG A 117 -3.01 50.61 3.42
CA ARG A 117 -3.98 49.67 4.00
C ARG A 117 -4.25 48.49 3.06
N CYS A 118 -4.46 48.76 1.78
CA CYS A 118 -4.66 47.72 0.77
C CYS A 118 -3.43 46.81 0.63
N ARG A 119 -2.20 47.36 0.66
CA ARG A 119 -0.97 46.54 0.62
C ARG A 119 -0.80 45.65 1.85
N ILE A 120 -1.16 46.14 3.04
CA ILE A 120 -1.14 45.32 4.26
C ILE A 120 -2.15 44.17 4.15
N GLN A 121 -3.37 44.47 3.70
CA GLN A 121 -4.38 43.43 3.45
C GLN A 121 -3.89 42.41 2.41
N GLN A 122 -3.32 42.87 1.30
CA GLN A 122 -2.76 41.99 0.27
C GLN A 122 -1.67 41.09 0.86
N ARG A 123 -0.73 41.63 1.65
CA ARG A 123 0.32 40.84 2.31
C ARG A 123 -0.26 39.79 3.26
N ASN A 124 -1.27 40.16 4.04
CA ASN A 124 -1.96 39.23 4.93
C ASN A 124 -2.66 38.13 4.14
N ILE A 125 -3.36 38.47 3.04
CA ILE A 125 -4.00 37.50 2.16
C ILE A 125 -2.97 36.54 1.56
N THR A 126 -1.87 37.05 1.00
CA THR A 126 -0.78 36.22 0.47
C THR A 126 -0.22 35.27 1.52
N THR A 127 0.03 35.77 2.74
CA THR A 127 0.52 34.94 3.84
C THR A 127 -0.48 33.83 4.20
N VAL A 128 -1.78 34.13 4.24
CA VAL A 128 -2.83 33.12 4.50
C VAL A 128 -2.88 32.09 3.37
N VAL A 129 -2.78 32.51 2.11
CA VAL A 129 -2.74 31.60 0.95
C VAL A 129 -1.54 30.65 1.03
N GLU A 130 -0.35 31.16 1.32
CA GLU A 130 0.85 30.32 1.49
C GLU A 130 0.69 29.30 2.63
N LYS A 131 0.13 29.70 3.77
CA LYS A 131 -0.13 28.79 4.89
C LYS A 131 -1.19 27.75 4.56
N LEU A 132 -2.27 28.11 3.86
CA LEU A 132 -3.29 27.17 3.40
C LEU A 132 -2.71 26.16 2.40
N GLN A 133 -1.87 26.62 1.47
CA GLN A 133 -1.19 25.76 0.49
C GLN A 133 -0.29 24.70 1.15
N LEU A 134 0.32 25.02 2.30
CA LEU A 134 1.10 24.04 3.07
C LEU A 134 0.21 22.97 3.75
N CYS A 135 -0.98 23.36 4.21
CA CYS A 135 -1.91 22.47 4.92
C CYS A 135 -2.72 21.57 3.97
N LEU A 136 -2.98 22.02 2.74
CA LEU A 136 -3.87 21.35 1.79
C LEU A 136 -3.42 19.92 1.44
N PRO A 137 -2.13 19.65 1.14
CA PRO A 137 -1.65 18.28 0.91
C PRO A 137 -1.83 17.36 2.13
N VAL A 138 -1.72 17.90 3.35
CA VAL A 138 -1.91 17.11 4.58
C VAL A 138 -3.35 16.63 4.70
N LEU A 139 -4.31 17.53 4.42
CA LEU A 139 -5.74 17.22 4.45
C LEU A 139 -6.12 16.24 3.33
N GLU A 140 -5.61 16.43 2.12
CA GLU A 140 -5.83 15.51 1.00
C GLU A 140 -5.27 14.11 1.29
N MET A 141 -4.05 14.02 1.81
CA MET A 141 -3.43 12.74 2.16
C MET A 141 -4.15 12.06 3.31
N TYR A 142 -4.66 12.82 4.29
CA TYR A 142 -5.48 12.26 5.37
C TYR A 142 -6.87 11.81 4.87
N SER A 143 -7.47 12.52 3.92
CA SER A 143 -8.70 12.07 3.24
C SER A 143 -8.47 10.75 2.50
N LYS A 144 -7.38 10.70 1.72
CA LYS A 144 -6.95 9.49 1.01
C LYS A 144 -6.69 8.32 1.96
N LEU A 145 -6.10 8.58 3.12
CA LEU A 145 -5.92 7.57 4.17
C LEU A 145 -7.26 6.99 4.61
N LYS A 146 -8.24 7.84 4.94
CA LYS A 146 -9.58 7.39 5.33
C LYS A 146 -10.28 6.60 4.24
N GLU A 147 -10.17 7.00 2.98
CA GLU A 147 -10.69 6.24 1.84
C GLU A 147 -10.00 4.89 1.65
N GLN A 148 -8.67 4.84 1.83
CA GLN A 148 -7.93 3.56 1.75
C GLN A 148 -8.33 2.61 2.87
N MET A 149 -8.62 3.13 4.06
CA MET A 149 -9.15 2.35 5.18
C MET A 149 -10.55 1.82 4.90
N SER A 150 -11.46 2.64 4.36
CA SER A 150 -12.82 2.19 4.00
C SER A 150 -12.82 1.19 2.84
N ALA A 151 -11.90 1.33 1.89
CA ALA A 151 -11.71 0.39 0.78
C ALA A 151 -10.98 -0.91 1.16
N LYS A 152 -10.72 -1.16 2.44
CA LYS A 152 -9.96 -2.33 2.98
C LYS A 152 -8.54 -2.49 2.41
N ARG A 153 -7.94 -1.41 1.90
CA ARG A 153 -6.57 -1.40 1.36
C ARG A 153 -5.56 -1.00 2.44
N TYR A 154 -5.48 -1.80 3.50
CA TYR A 154 -4.74 -1.47 4.73
C TYR A 154 -3.24 -1.23 4.51
N TYR A 155 -2.61 -1.94 3.58
CA TYR A 155 -1.20 -1.69 3.25
C TYR A 155 -0.99 -0.28 2.65
N SER A 156 -1.82 0.08 1.68
CA SER A 156 -1.74 1.42 1.08
C SER A 156 -2.03 2.52 2.11
N ALA A 157 -2.93 2.25 3.05
CA ALA A 157 -3.21 3.12 4.19
C ALA A 157 -1.97 3.30 5.09
N LEU A 158 -1.31 2.21 5.48
CA LEU A 158 -0.08 2.26 6.30
C LEU A 158 1.04 3.05 5.62
N LYS A 159 1.23 2.88 4.30
CA LYS A 159 2.22 3.66 3.54
C LYS A 159 1.87 5.15 3.50
N THR A 160 0.60 5.48 3.29
CA THR A 160 0.12 6.88 3.35
C THR A 160 0.31 7.48 4.75
N MET A 161 0.08 6.70 5.81
CA MET A 161 0.34 7.11 7.21
C MET A 161 1.82 7.39 7.45
N GLU A 162 2.71 6.52 6.99
CA GLU A 162 4.15 6.70 7.13
C GLU A 162 4.64 7.95 6.38
N GLN A 163 4.11 8.20 5.18
CA GLN A 163 4.38 9.43 4.42
C GLN A 163 3.87 10.67 5.15
N LEU A 164 2.66 10.63 5.72
CA LEU A 164 2.11 11.71 6.54
C LEU A 164 3.03 12.02 7.74
N GLU A 165 3.53 10.99 8.40
CA GLU A 165 4.39 11.12 9.59
C GLU A 165 5.79 11.62 9.28
N LYS A 166 6.45 11.07 8.26
CA LYS A 166 7.85 11.41 7.95
C LYS A 166 8.00 12.71 7.14
N VAL A 167 7.05 13.02 6.25
CA VAL A 167 7.21 14.10 5.26
C VAL A 167 6.38 15.33 5.60
N TYR A 168 5.13 15.13 6.02
CA TYR A 168 4.15 16.22 6.12
C TYR A 168 4.02 16.80 7.53
N PHE A 169 3.97 15.97 8.58
CA PHE A 169 3.84 16.47 9.96
C PHE A 169 4.99 17.33 10.46
N PRO A 170 6.27 17.09 10.12
CA PRO A 170 7.37 17.98 10.52
C PRO A 170 7.19 19.42 10.02
N ARG A 171 6.46 19.61 8.91
CA ARG A 171 6.22 20.92 8.27
C ARG A 171 5.02 21.67 8.85
N VAL A 172 4.07 20.96 9.49
CA VAL A 172 2.74 21.49 9.85
C VAL A 172 2.38 21.23 11.33
N SER A 173 3.34 20.77 12.14
CA SER A 173 3.18 20.41 13.56
C SER A 173 2.68 21.54 14.48
N GLN A 174 2.77 22.79 14.04
CA GLN A 174 2.34 23.97 14.79
C GLN A 174 0.82 24.12 14.86
N TYR A 175 0.06 23.43 14.00
CA TYR A 175 -1.39 23.56 13.93
C TYR A 175 -2.10 22.51 14.79
N ARG A 176 -3.11 22.95 15.54
CA ARG A 176 -3.91 22.09 16.45
C ARG A 176 -4.61 20.92 15.75
N PHE A 177 -5.03 21.10 14.49
CA PHE A 177 -5.64 20.01 13.72
C PHE A 177 -4.63 18.91 13.39
N CYS A 178 -3.36 19.26 13.11
CA CYS A 178 -2.30 18.27 12.89
C CYS A 178 -1.97 17.51 14.17
N GLN A 179 -1.97 18.16 15.33
CA GLN A 179 -1.78 17.48 16.62
C GLN A 179 -2.85 16.42 16.86
N LEU A 180 -4.12 16.75 16.60
CA LEU A 180 -5.23 15.79 16.71
C LEU A 180 -5.09 14.63 15.70
N MET A 181 -4.57 14.88 14.50
CA MET A 181 -4.29 13.81 13.53
C MET A 181 -3.15 12.89 13.99
N ILE A 182 -2.09 13.46 14.57
CA ILE A 182 -0.95 12.72 15.12
C ILE A 182 -1.40 11.86 16.30
N GLU A 183 -2.27 12.35 17.17
CA GLU A 183 -2.84 11.57 18.28
C GLU A 183 -3.74 10.42 17.82
N ASN A 184 -4.40 10.58 16.67
CA ASN A 184 -5.28 9.55 16.10
C ASN A 184 -4.53 8.50 15.26
N LEU A 185 -3.34 8.80 14.76
CA LEU A 185 -2.53 7.87 13.95
C LEU A 185 -2.27 6.53 14.65
N PRO A 186 -1.81 6.49 15.92
CA PRO A 186 -1.62 5.23 16.65
C PRO A 186 -2.90 4.41 16.78
N LYS A 187 -4.05 5.07 16.99
CA LYS A 187 -5.36 4.39 17.07
C LYS A 187 -5.70 3.74 15.74
N LEU A 188 -5.51 4.44 14.63
CA LEU A 188 -5.73 3.89 13.29
C LEU A 188 -4.77 2.71 12.99
N ARG A 189 -3.54 2.70 13.53
CA ARG A 189 -2.63 1.56 13.42
C ARG A 189 -3.18 0.33 14.16
N GLU A 190 -3.66 0.54 15.39
CA GLU A 190 -4.28 -0.54 16.18
C GLU A 190 -5.58 -1.03 15.52
N ASP A 191 -6.42 -0.14 14.98
CA ASP A 191 -7.62 -0.53 14.23
C ASP A 191 -7.26 -1.43 13.02
N ILE A 192 -6.19 -1.08 12.28
CA ILE A 192 -5.69 -1.90 11.18
C ILE A 192 -5.19 -3.27 11.68
N LYS A 193 -4.48 -3.31 12.82
CA LYS A 193 -4.05 -4.56 13.45
C LYS A 193 -5.24 -5.44 13.84
N GLU A 194 -6.26 -4.85 14.49
CA GLU A 194 -7.45 -5.58 14.93
C GLU A 194 -8.25 -6.15 13.75
N ILE A 195 -8.50 -5.35 12.72
CA ILE A 195 -9.22 -5.81 11.53
C ILE A 195 -8.45 -6.93 10.84
N SER A 196 -7.13 -6.77 10.67
CA SER A 196 -6.29 -7.81 10.07
C SER A 196 -6.34 -9.10 10.89
N MET A 197 -6.26 -9.01 12.22
CA MET A 197 -6.40 -10.16 13.11
C MET A 197 -7.80 -10.79 13.07
N SER A 198 -8.84 -10.02 12.80
CA SER A 198 -10.19 -10.56 12.56
C SER A 198 -10.24 -11.35 11.26
N ASP A 199 -9.75 -10.77 10.16
CA ASP A 199 -9.68 -11.44 8.85
C ASP A 199 -8.89 -12.77 8.96
N LEU A 200 -7.81 -12.79 9.75
CA LEU A 200 -7.06 -14.02 10.04
C LEU A 200 -7.88 -15.05 10.82
N LYS A 201 -8.66 -14.64 11.82
CA LYS A 201 -9.50 -15.57 12.60
C LYS A 201 -10.57 -16.20 11.71
N ASP A 202 -11.20 -15.42 10.85
CA ASP A 202 -12.17 -15.90 9.89
C ASP A 202 -11.53 -16.87 8.90
N PHE A 203 -10.31 -16.58 8.44
CA PHE A 203 -9.52 -17.49 7.62
C PHE A 203 -9.18 -18.80 8.34
N LEU A 204 -8.75 -18.76 9.61
CA LEU A 204 -8.42 -19.95 10.40
C LEU A 204 -9.65 -20.85 10.61
N GLU A 205 -10.84 -20.27 10.70
CA GLU A 205 -12.11 -21.00 10.76
C GLU A 205 -12.52 -21.55 9.39
N SER A 206 -12.29 -20.78 8.31
CA SER A 206 -12.55 -21.21 6.94
C SER A 206 -11.69 -22.42 6.55
N ILE A 207 -10.37 -22.39 6.81
CA ILE A 207 -9.49 -23.54 6.57
C ILE A 207 -9.98 -24.77 7.29
N ARG A 208 -10.46 -24.62 8.53
CA ARG A 208 -10.93 -25.77 9.32
C ARG A 208 -12.12 -26.49 8.65
N LYS A 209 -12.94 -25.77 7.90
CA LYS A 209 -14.07 -26.36 7.15
C LYS A 209 -13.63 -26.96 5.82
N HIS A 210 -12.61 -26.39 5.20
CA HIS A 210 -12.13 -26.81 3.88
C HIS A 210 -11.02 -27.86 3.95
N SER A 211 -10.36 -28.05 5.11
CA SER A 211 -9.29 -29.02 5.30
C SER A 211 -9.69 -30.42 4.89
N ASP A 212 -10.92 -30.83 5.20
CA ASP A 212 -11.43 -32.17 4.92
C ASP A 212 -11.48 -32.42 3.42
N LYS A 213 -11.93 -31.42 2.65
CA LYS A 213 -11.98 -31.46 1.18
C LYS A 213 -10.59 -31.42 0.57
N ILE A 214 -9.71 -30.55 1.08
CA ILE A 214 -8.31 -30.45 0.63
C ILE A 214 -7.62 -31.80 0.79
N GLY A 215 -7.79 -32.44 1.95
CA GLY A 215 -7.19 -33.75 2.22
C GLY A 215 -7.78 -34.86 1.37
N GLU A 216 -9.09 -34.82 1.08
CA GLU A 216 -9.73 -35.78 0.18
C GLU A 216 -9.17 -35.67 -1.25
N THR A 217 -9.09 -34.45 -1.79
CA THR A 217 -8.51 -34.20 -3.13
C THR A 217 -7.04 -34.62 -3.18
N ALA A 218 -6.25 -34.28 -2.15
CA ALA A 218 -4.84 -34.66 -2.09
C ALA A 218 -4.64 -36.19 -2.04
N MET A 219 -5.45 -36.91 -1.25
CA MET A 219 -5.40 -38.37 -1.18
C MET A 219 -5.87 -39.04 -2.49
N LYS A 220 -6.92 -38.50 -3.13
CA LYS A 220 -7.38 -38.96 -4.45
C LYS A 220 -6.31 -38.77 -5.52
N GLN A 221 -5.66 -37.61 -5.53
CA GLN A 221 -4.59 -37.30 -6.48
C GLN A 221 -3.38 -38.24 -6.29
N ALA A 222 -2.95 -38.48 -5.04
CA ALA A 222 -1.87 -39.43 -4.76
C ALA A 222 -2.21 -40.85 -5.23
N GLN A 223 -3.48 -41.27 -5.09
CA GLN A 223 -3.96 -42.56 -5.55
C GLN A 223 -4.00 -42.67 -7.09
N GLN A 224 -4.44 -41.61 -7.78
CA GLN A 224 -4.45 -41.54 -9.25
C GLN A 224 -3.02 -41.53 -9.82
N GLN A 225 -2.12 -40.75 -9.26
CA GLN A 225 -0.70 -40.72 -9.65
C GLN A 225 -0.03 -42.10 -9.48
N LYS A 226 -0.37 -42.85 -8.43
CA LYS A 226 0.13 -44.21 -8.25
C LYS A 226 -0.44 -45.19 -9.29
N THR A 227 -1.73 -45.07 -9.61
CA THR A 227 -2.39 -45.90 -10.63
C THR A 227 -1.79 -45.64 -12.01
N PHE A 228 -1.55 -44.37 -12.34
CA PHE A 228 -0.87 -43.94 -13.56
C PHE A 228 0.58 -44.46 -13.64
N ASN A 229 1.38 -44.28 -12.57
CA ASN A 229 2.76 -44.77 -12.52
C ASN A 229 2.86 -46.31 -12.60
N VAL A 230 1.92 -47.04 -11.98
CA VAL A 230 1.83 -48.50 -12.05
C VAL A 230 1.40 -48.98 -13.45
N ALA A 231 0.50 -48.25 -14.12
CA ALA A 231 0.13 -48.53 -15.51
C ALA A 231 1.30 -48.34 -16.48
N LEU A 232 2.07 -47.26 -16.31
CA LEU A 232 3.31 -46.99 -17.07
C LEU A 232 4.35 -48.10 -16.87
N GLN A 233 4.56 -48.54 -15.62
CA GLN A 233 5.51 -49.63 -15.32
C GLN A 233 5.06 -50.99 -15.85
N LYS A 234 3.75 -51.28 -15.85
CA LYS A 234 3.21 -52.51 -16.47
C LYS A 234 3.38 -52.52 -17.99
N GLN A 235 3.21 -51.38 -18.67
CA GLN A 235 3.48 -51.28 -20.11
C GLN A 235 4.96 -51.48 -20.44
N ASN A 236 5.88 -50.98 -19.61
CA ASN A 236 7.32 -51.18 -19.80
C ASN A 236 7.75 -52.65 -19.58
N ASN A 237 7.15 -53.37 -18.64
CA ASN A 237 7.47 -54.79 -18.39
C ASN A 237 6.87 -55.76 -19.43
N VAL A 238 5.78 -55.41 -20.12
CA VAL A 238 5.22 -56.24 -21.21
C VAL A 238 6.08 -56.18 -22.47
N LYS A 239 6.84 -55.08 -22.70
CA LYS A 239 7.74 -54.94 -23.86
C LYS A 239 9.07 -55.70 -23.73
N LEU A 240 9.40 -56.26 -22.54
CA LEU A 240 10.63 -57.05 -22.35
C LEU A 240 10.46 -58.56 -22.61
N GLY A 241 9.23 -59.05 -22.77
CA GLY A 241 8.93 -60.49 -22.87
C GLY A 241 8.76 -61.06 -24.29
N LYS A 242 8.85 -60.25 -25.34
CA LYS A 242 8.76 -60.69 -26.74
C LYS A 242 9.81 -59.97 -27.56
N ASN A 243 11.03 -60.49 -27.60
CA ASN A 243 11.99 -60.27 -28.68
C ASN A 243 13.09 -61.34 -28.62
N MET A 244 12.76 -62.54 -29.08
CA MET A 244 13.74 -63.55 -29.50
C MET A 244 13.56 -63.74 -31.02
N TYR A 245 14.59 -63.31 -31.75
CA TYR A 245 14.88 -63.51 -33.18
C TYR A 245 13.96 -62.80 -34.21
N ILE A 246 14.49 -61.76 -34.86
CA ILE A 246 14.91 -61.76 -36.28
C ILE A 246 15.56 -60.40 -36.63
N ASN A 247 16.50 -60.49 -37.56
CA ASN A 247 17.46 -59.52 -38.08
C ASN A 247 16.95 -58.10 -38.42
N ARG A 248 17.69 -57.11 -37.92
CA ARG A 248 18.23 -55.91 -38.59
C ARG A 248 17.66 -55.56 -39.99
N ASP A 249 16.80 -54.53 -40.07
CA ASP A 249 17.09 -53.36 -40.90
C ASP A 249 16.16 -52.16 -40.57
N ARG A 250 16.67 -50.98 -40.88
CA ARG A 250 16.21 -49.61 -40.58
C ARG A 250 14.69 -49.38 -40.67
N ILE A 251 14.10 -48.81 -39.61
CA ILE A 251 12.96 -47.85 -39.49
C ILE A 251 12.43 -48.00 -38.04
N LEU A 252 12.95 -47.25 -37.08
CA LEU A 252 12.47 -47.30 -35.67
C LEU A 252 12.32 -45.91 -35.01
N GLU A 253 12.62 -44.81 -35.71
CA GLU A 253 12.56 -43.48 -35.10
C GLU A 253 11.23 -42.74 -35.38
N GLU A 254 10.51 -43.02 -36.47
CA GLU A 254 9.25 -42.30 -36.79
C GLU A 254 7.99 -42.90 -36.16
N ILE A 255 7.97 -44.20 -35.82
CA ILE A 255 6.76 -44.85 -35.27
C ILE A 255 6.56 -44.51 -33.78
N ASN A 256 7.64 -44.25 -33.04
CA ASN A 256 7.54 -43.89 -31.62
C ASN A 256 7.00 -42.46 -31.41
N GLU A 257 7.22 -41.54 -32.34
CA GLU A 257 6.66 -40.18 -32.25
C GLU A 257 5.17 -40.14 -32.61
N ILE A 258 4.74 -40.95 -33.58
CA ILE A 258 3.33 -40.99 -34.01
C ILE A 258 2.46 -41.70 -32.97
N VAL A 259 2.96 -42.78 -32.34
CA VAL A 259 2.22 -43.50 -31.28
C VAL A 259 2.16 -42.70 -29.97
N LEU A 260 3.18 -41.89 -29.68
CA LEU A 260 3.15 -41.00 -28.51
C LEU A 260 2.18 -39.83 -28.72
N LYS A 261 2.05 -39.31 -29.94
CA LYS A 261 1.06 -38.27 -30.27
C LYS A 261 -0.38 -38.79 -30.29
N HIS A 262 -0.62 -39.98 -30.85
CA HIS A 262 -1.98 -40.50 -30.99
C HIS A 262 -2.63 -40.97 -29.66
N VAL A 263 -1.85 -41.10 -28.58
CA VAL A 263 -2.37 -41.41 -27.23
C VAL A 263 -2.61 -40.14 -26.40
N LEU A 264 -2.08 -38.98 -26.83
CA LEU A 264 -2.31 -37.70 -26.14
C LEU A 264 -3.60 -36.99 -26.57
N GLU A 265 -4.29 -37.46 -27.62
CA GLU A 265 -5.43 -36.75 -28.22
C GLU A 265 -6.81 -37.40 -27.95
N GLU A 266 -6.90 -38.55 -27.26
CA GLU A 266 -8.18 -39.28 -27.08
C GLU A 266 -8.70 -39.40 -25.62
N GLU A 267 -8.10 -38.73 -24.63
CA GLU A 267 -8.63 -38.72 -23.24
C GLU A 267 -8.93 -37.31 -22.70
N ASP A 268 -9.37 -36.38 -23.57
CA ASP A 268 -9.68 -34.99 -23.21
C ASP A 268 -11.17 -34.75 -22.86
N GLU A 269 -11.85 -35.74 -22.24
CA GLU A 269 -13.25 -35.59 -21.80
C GLU A 269 -13.51 -35.91 -20.31
N ASN A 270 -12.48 -36.15 -19.49
CA ASN A 270 -12.63 -36.25 -18.03
C ASN A 270 -11.36 -35.83 -17.26
N GLU A 271 -10.70 -34.75 -17.67
CA GLU A 271 -9.90 -33.98 -16.72
C GLU A 271 -10.88 -33.31 -15.73
N GLU A 272 -11.25 -34.02 -14.67
CA GLU A 272 -11.72 -33.35 -13.45
C GLU A 272 -10.62 -32.34 -13.09
N GLU A 273 -10.86 -31.06 -13.38
CA GLU A 273 -9.97 -29.93 -13.04
C GLU A 273 -9.28 -30.22 -11.72
N VAL A 274 -7.95 -30.36 -11.76
CA VAL A 274 -7.13 -30.61 -10.58
C VAL A 274 -7.25 -29.37 -9.70
N LEU A 275 -8.28 -29.34 -8.85
CA LEU A 275 -8.56 -28.26 -7.91
C LEU A 275 -7.33 -28.11 -7.00
N SER A 276 -6.54 -27.07 -7.28
CA SER A 276 -5.36 -26.76 -6.51
C SER A 276 -5.80 -26.28 -5.12
N VAL A 277 -4.92 -26.47 -4.12
CA VAL A 277 -5.13 -25.95 -2.76
C VAL A 277 -5.39 -24.43 -2.78
N GLN A 278 -4.84 -23.74 -3.79
CA GLN A 278 -5.02 -22.30 -4.04
C GLN A 278 -6.43 -21.93 -4.56
N ASP A 279 -7.11 -22.85 -5.23
CA ASP A 279 -8.48 -22.63 -5.76
C ASP A 279 -9.54 -22.88 -4.68
N LEU A 280 -9.21 -23.67 -3.65
CA LEU A 280 -10.10 -23.97 -2.53
C LEU A 280 -10.07 -22.94 -1.40
N VAL A 281 -8.95 -22.23 -1.21
CA VAL A 281 -8.74 -21.37 -0.05
C VAL A 281 -8.01 -20.08 -0.44
N ASP A 282 -8.59 -18.93 -0.08
CA ASP A 282 -7.92 -17.64 -0.19
C ASP A 282 -6.93 -17.43 0.97
N PHE A 283 -5.63 -17.51 0.68
CA PHE A 283 -4.54 -17.27 1.62
C PHE A 283 -4.20 -15.78 1.81
N SER A 284 -4.84 -14.87 1.07
CA SER A 284 -4.61 -13.42 1.15
C SER A 284 -4.66 -12.87 2.59
N PRO A 285 -5.57 -13.30 3.48
CA PRO A 285 -5.60 -12.82 4.86
C PRO A 285 -4.31 -13.10 5.65
N VAL A 286 -3.66 -14.26 5.44
CA VAL A 286 -2.40 -14.60 6.11
C VAL A 286 -1.28 -13.70 5.64
N TYR A 287 -1.16 -13.54 4.31
CA TYR A 287 -0.10 -12.71 3.73
C TYR A 287 -0.28 -11.24 4.12
N ARG A 288 -1.51 -10.73 4.07
CA ARG A 288 -1.83 -9.36 4.49
C ARG A 288 -1.45 -9.14 5.95
N CYS A 289 -1.83 -10.06 6.85
CA CYS A 289 -1.46 -9.95 8.26
C CYS A 289 0.04 -10.01 8.47
N LEU A 290 0.73 -10.98 7.87
CA LEU A 290 2.18 -11.12 7.96
C LEU A 290 2.87 -9.83 7.52
N HIS A 291 2.48 -9.28 6.37
CA HIS A 291 3.04 -8.03 5.85
C HIS A 291 2.72 -6.81 6.72
N ILE A 292 1.51 -6.71 7.28
CA ILE A 292 1.13 -5.60 8.16
C ILE A 292 1.96 -5.63 9.44
N TYR A 293 2.08 -6.80 10.07
CA TYR A 293 2.89 -6.95 11.28
C TYR A 293 4.40 -6.76 11.00
N SER A 294 4.86 -7.10 9.80
CA SER A 294 6.20 -6.79 9.30
C SER A 294 6.49 -5.29 9.23
N VAL A 295 5.60 -4.54 8.57
CA VAL A 295 5.73 -3.07 8.46
C VAL A 295 5.67 -2.39 9.82
N LEU A 296 4.95 -2.97 10.78
CA LEU A 296 4.80 -2.44 12.14
C LEU A 296 5.95 -2.85 13.09
N GLY A 297 6.82 -3.80 12.69
CA GLY A 297 7.93 -4.30 13.51
C GLY A 297 7.52 -5.31 14.59
N ASP A 298 6.30 -5.84 14.55
CA ASP A 298 5.72 -6.74 15.56
C ASP A 298 5.56 -8.19 15.03
N GLU A 299 6.40 -8.61 14.07
CA GLU A 299 6.34 -9.92 13.40
C GLU A 299 6.27 -11.10 14.37
N GLU A 300 7.14 -11.09 15.39
CA GLU A 300 7.25 -12.17 16.37
C GLU A 300 5.93 -12.45 17.09
N THR A 301 5.17 -11.40 17.40
CA THR A 301 3.85 -11.49 18.04
C THR A 301 2.86 -12.25 17.16
N PHE A 302 2.86 -11.94 15.85
CA PHE A 302 2.01 -12.61 14.87
C PHE A 302 2.44 -14.06 14.66
N GLU A 303 3.73 -14.32 14.51
CA GLU A 303 4.26 -15.68 14.36
C GLU A 303 3.87 -16.57 15.56
N ASN A 304 4.08 -16.06 16.77
CA ASN A 304 3.73 -16.76 18.00
C ASN A 304 2.22 -17.01 18.10
N TYR A 305 1.38 -16.04 17.74
CA TYR A 305 -0.06 -16.21 17.72
C TYR A 305 -0.48 -17.30 16.71
N TYR A 306 0.00 -17.19 15.47
CA TYR A 306 -0.32 -18.10 14.39
C TYR A 306 0.07 -19.55 14.74
N ARG A 307 1.34 -19.76 15.12
CA ARG A 307 1.86 -21.09 15.51
C ARG A 307 1.11 -21.68 16.70
N LYS A 308 0.70 -20.85 17.67
CA LYS A 308 -0.08 -21.29 18.83
C LYS A 308 -1.49 -21.73 18.44
N GLN A 309 -2.16 -21.02 17.52
CA GLN A 309 -3.49 -21.41 17.05
C GLN A 309 -3.44 -22.65 16.17
N ARG A 310 -2.51 -22.73 15.23
CA ARG A 310 -2.33 -23.92 14.37
C ARG A 310 -1.98 -25.17 15.18
N LYS A 311 -1.15 -25.04 16.23
CA LYS A 311 -0.87 -26.15 17.18
C LYS A 311 -2.11 -26.61 17.94
N LYS A 312 -3.05 -25.71 18.28
CA LYS A 312 -4.34 -26.09 18.87
C LYS A 312 -5.24 -26.81 17.86
N GLN A 313 -5.32 -26.30 16.63
CA GLN A 313 -6.09 -26.94 15.56
C GLN A 313 -5.56 -28.33 15.21
N ALA A 314 -4.23 -28.50 15.12
CA ALA A 314 -3.60 -29.81 14.95
C ALA A 314 -4.04 -30.79 16.04
N ARG A 315 -4.06 -30.37 17.31
CA ARG A 315 -4.50 -31.22 18.42
C ARG A 315 -5.96 -31.64 18.31
N LEU A 316 -6.83 -30.80 17.75
CA LEU A 316 -8.25 -31.11 17.54
C LEU A 316 -8.43 -32.10 16.39
N VAL A 317 -7.74 -31.88 15.27
CA VAL A 317 -7.76 -32.77 14.10
C VAL A 317 -7.25 -34.18 14.44
N LEU A 318 -6.29 -34.29 15.36
CA LEU A 318 -5.74 -35.57 15.78
C LEU A 318 -6.63 -36.38 16.73
N GLN A 319 -7.73 -35.80 17.25
CA GLN A 319 -8.64 -36.52 18.15
C GLN A 319 -9.54 -37.45 17.33
N PRO A 320 -9.54 -38.77 17.59
CA PRO A 320 -10.41 -39.70 16.88
C PRO A 320 -11.88 -39.44 17.21
N GLN A 321 -12.75 -39.57 16.22
CA GLN A 321 -14.20 -39.55 16.44
C GLN A 321 -14.66 -40.88 17.08
N SER A 322 -15.70 -40.82 17.91
CA SER A 322 -16.14 -41.95 18.75
C SER A 322 -16.46 -43.23 17.97
N SER A 323 -16.96 -43.12 16.74
CA SER A 323 -17.33 -44.23 15.85
C SER A 323 -16.30 -44.50 14.73
N MET A 324 -15.10 -43.93 14.82
CA MET A 324 -14.08 -44.05 13.75
C MET A 324 -13.71 -45.50 13.42
N HIS A 325 -13.72 -46.39 14.43
CA HIS A 325 -13.26 -47.77 14.33
C HIS A 325 -14.31 -48.75 13.78
N GLU A 326 -15.55 -48.30 13.60
CA GLU A 326 -16.66 -49.15 13.15
C GLU A 326 -16.80 -49.18 11.62
N THR A 327 -16.30 -48.15 10.93
CA THR A 327 -16.51 -47.99 9.48
C THR A 327 -15.26 -47.53 8.74
N VAL A 328 -15.10 -47.97 7.50
CA VAL A 328 -14.04 -47.51 6.58
C VAL A 328 -14.09 -45.98 6.39
N ASP A 329 -15.30 -45.42 6.31
CA ASP A 329 -15.51 -43.98 6.17
C ASP A 329 -15.02 -43.18 7.37
N GLY A 330 -15.09 -43.75 8.58
CA GLY A 330 -14.52 -43.16 9.79
C GLY A 330 -13.01 -42.96 9.68
N TYR A 331 -12.29 -44.01 9.28
CA TYR A 331 -10.84 -43.93 9.01
C TYR A 331 -10.52 -42.98 7.87
N ARG A 332 -11.29 -43.01 6.79
CA ARG A 332 -11.10 -42.11 5.64
C ARG A 332 -11.18 -40.65 6.08
N ARG A 333 -12.24 -40.27 6.82
CA ARG A 333 -12.42 -38.89 7.33
C ARG A 333 -11.29 -38.48 8.28
N TYR A 334 -10.84 -39.39 9.15
CA TYR A 334 -9.72 -39.11 10.05
C TYR A 334 -8.43 -38.80 9.28
N PHE A 335 -8.10 -39.62 8.27
CA PHE A 335 -6.91 -39.39 7.46
C PHE A 335 -7.02 -38.14 6.59
N THR A 336 -8.17 -37.88 5.95
CA THR A 336 -8.34 -36.67 5.11
C THR A 336 -8.21 -35.39 5.93
N GLN A 337 -8.76 -35.35 7.15
CA GLN A 337 -8.60 -34.20 8.04
C GLN A 337 -7.13 -33.90 8.36
N ILE A 338 -6.35 -34.94 8.66
CA ILE A 338 -4.93 -34.82 8.98
C ILE A 338 -4.14 -34.37 7.74
N VAL A 339 -4.35 -35.01 6.59
CA VAL A 339 -3.68 -34.64 5.33
C VAL A 339 -3.99 -33.20 4.99
N GLY A 340 -5.26 -32.80 5.02
CA GLY A 340 -5.67 -31.43 4.71
C GLY A 340 -5.00 -30.39 5.60
N PHE A 341 -4.83 -30.69 6.89
CA PHE A 341 -4.09 -29.82 7.81
C PHE A 341 -2.62 -29.66 7.38
N PHE A 342 -1.91 -30.77 7.12
CA PHE A 342 -0.48 -30.73 6.78
C PHE A 342 -0.19 -30.21 5.37
N VAL A 343 -1.09 -30.42 4.40
CA VAL A 343 -1.00 -29.83 3.06
C VAL A 343 -1.11 -28.30 3.12
N VAL A 344 -1.99 -27.78 3.98
CA VAL A 344 -2.10 -26.33 4.22
C VAL A 344 -0.84 -25.79 4.89
N GLU A 345 -0.28 -26.49 5.89
CA GLU A 345 0.99 -26.07 6.51
C GLU A 345 2.16 -26.11 5.53
N ASP A 346 2.22 -27.11 4.66
CA ASP A 346 3.25 -27.22 3.62
C ASP A 346 3.13 -26.09 2.59
N HIS A 347 1.92 -25.75 2.17
CA HIS A 347 1.69 -24.60 1.30
C HIS A 347 2.18 -23.29 1.94
N ILE A 348 1.86 -23.08 3.22
CA ILE A 348 2.27 -21.88 3.95
C ILE A 348 3.78 -21.85 4.16
N LEU A 349 4.43 -22.98 4.43
CA LEU A 349 5.88 -23.11 4.52
C LEU A 349 6.59 -22.65 3.22
N HIS A 350 6.05 -22.98 2.05
CA HIS A 350 6.66 -22.62 0.77
C HIS A 350 6.37 -21.17 0.34
N VAL A 351 5.19 -20.64 0.68
CA VAL A 351 4.80 -19.28 0.25
C VAL A 351 5.23 -18.19 1.24
N THR A 352 5.30 -18.50 2.55
CA THR A 352 5.70 -17.52 3.56
C THR A 352 7.18 -17.66 3.92
N GLN A 353 7.94 -16.58 3.77
CA GLN A 353 9.32 -16.53 4.27
C GLN A 353 9.28 -16.25 5.78
N GLY A 354 9.52 -17.27 6.62
CA GLY A 354 9.77 -17.11 8.06
C GLY A 354 8.61 -17.47 9.00
N LEU A 355 7.35 -17.32 8.58
CA LEU A 355 6.18 -17.59 9.44
C LEU A 355 6.14 -19.05 9.95
N VAL A 356 6.34 -20.00 9.05
CA VAL A 356 6.43 -21.43 9.32
C VAL A 356 7.81 -21.90 8.90
N THR A 357 8.59 -22.47 9.82
CA THR A 357 9.91 -23.03 9.51
C THR A 357 9.83 -24.54 9.36
N ARG A 358 10.75 -25.12 8.58
CA ARG A 358 10.81 -26.57 8.41
C ARG A 358 10.94 -27.30 9.74
N ALA A 359 11.75 -26.78 10.66
CA ALA A 359 11.92 -27.32 12.01
C ALA A 359 10.59 -27.35 12.80
N TYR A 360 9.81 -26.26 12.75
CA TYR A 360 8.49 -26.21 13.40
C TYR A 360 7.52 -27.25 12.81
N THR A 361 7.48 -27.36 11.48
CA THR A 361 6.62 -28.32 10.78
C THR A 361 7.02 -29.76 11.12
N ASP A 362 8.32 -30.07 11.19
CA ASP A 362 8.83 -31.37 11.57
C ASP A 362 8.51 -31.72 13.03
N GLU A 363 8.60 -30.76 13.97
CA GLU A 363 8.17 -30.95 15.37
C GLU A 363 6.66 -31.24 15.46
N LEU A 364 5.86 -30.48 14.72
CA LEU A 364 4.41 -30.65 14.69
C LEU A 364 4.02 -32.02 14.11
N TRP A 365 4.69 -32.43 13.04
CA TRP A 365 4.52 -33.74 12.43
C TRP A 365 4.94 -34.87 13.36
N ASN A 366 6.09 -34.78 14.04
CA ASN A 366 6.53 -35.81 14.99
C ASN A 366 5.54 -36.02 16.15
N MET A 367 4.96 -34.93 16.65
CA MET A 367 3.89 -34.98 17.66
C MET A 367 2.61 -35.62 17.11
N ALA A 368 2.21 -35.24 15.89
CA ALA A 368 1.05 -35.81 15.20
C ALA A 368 1.22 -37.30 14.94
N LEU A 369 2.34 -37.69 14.32
CA LEU A 369 2.68 -39.06 13.99
C LEU A 369 2.67 -39.97 15.22
N SER A 370 3.24 -39.51 16.34
CA SER A 370 3.23 -40.28 17.60
C SER A 370 1.81 -40.52 18.11
N LYS A 371 0.91 -39.54 17.97
CA LYS A 371 -0.51 -39.69 18.35
C LYS A 371 -1.28 -40.57 17.37
N ILE A 372 -1.07 -40.39 16.07
CA ILE A 372 -1.72 -41.19 15.03
C ILE A 372 -1.38 -42.67 15.23
N ILE A 373 -0.10 -43.00 15.46
CA ILE A 373 0.33 -44.37 15.73
C ILE A 373 -0.36 -44.93 16.98
N ALA A 374 -0.43 -44.16 18.08
CA ALA A 374 -1.10 -44.60 19.30
C ALA A 374 -2.60 -44.86 19.09
N VAL A 375 -3.28 -43.97 18.36
CA VAL A 375 -4.71 -44.10 18.00
C VAL A 375 -4.91 -45.34 17.12
N LEU A 376 -4.12 -45.49 16.06
CA LEU A 376 -4.25 -46.62 15.14
C LEU A 376 -3.95 -47.96 15.81
N ARG A 377 -2.94 -48.06 16.68
CA ARG A 377 -2.67 -49.28 17.47
C ARG A 377 -3.82 -49.66 18.38
N ALA A 378 -4.41 -48.67 19.06
CA ALA A 378 -5.56 -48.92 19.91
C ALA A 378 -6.75 -49.42 19.09
N HIS A 379 -7.09 -48.74 17.99
CA HIS A 379 -8.24 -49.12 17.16
C HIS A 379 -8.04 -50.40 16.35
N SER A 380 -6.82 -50.71 15.91
CA SER A 380 -6.54 -51.98 15.21
C SER A 380 -6.72 -53.18 16.13
N SER A 381 -6.42 -53.04 17.43
CA SER A 381 -6.59 -54.12 18.41
C SER A 381 -8.06 -54.51 18.67
N TYR A 382 -9.00 -53.58 18.46
CA TYR A 382 -10.44 -53.83 18.60
C TYR A 382 -11.08 -54.38 17.31
N CYS A 383 -10.35 -54.39 16.20
CA CYS A 383 -10.88 -54.82 14.93
C CYS A 383 -10.94 -56.35 14.88
N THR A 384 -12.12 -56.90 14.61
CA THR A 384 -12.35 -58.35 14.49
C THR A 384 -12.66 -58.80 13.05
N ASP A 385 -12.87 -57.84 12.15
CA ASP A 385 -13.19 -58.10 10.75
C ASP A 385 -11.94 -58.01 9.86
N PRO A 386 -11.51 -59.12 9.21
CA PRO A 386 -10.39 -59.10 8.28
C PRO A 386 -10.53 -58.09 7.14
N ASP A 387 -11.75 -57.87 6.63
CA ASP A 387 -11.96 -56.98 5.48
C ASP A 387 -11.74 -55.51 5.86
N LEU A 388 -12.21 -55.11 7.05
CA LEU A 388 -11.96 -53.77 7.60
C LEU A 388 -10.47 -53.51 7.87
N VAL A 389 -9.71 -54.52 8.35
CA VAL A 389 -8.26 -54.40 8.55
C VAL A 389 -7.52 -54.23 7.21
N LEU A 390 -7.97 -54.93 6.17
CA LEU A 390 -7.40 -54.81 4.83
C LEU A 390 -7.64 -53.40 4.24
N GLU A 391 -8.86 -52.88 4.37
CA GLU A 391 -9.20 -51.51 3.95
C GLU A 391 -8.43 -50.46 4.75
N LEU A 392 -8.32 -50.63 6.08
CA LEU A 392 -7.49 -49.77 6.92
C LEU A 392 -6.04 -49.73 6.45
N LYS A 393 -5.48 -50.89 6.12
CA LYS A 393 -4.12 -51.01 5.59
C LYS A 393 -3.97 -50.30 4.24
N ASN A 394 -4.96 -50.37 3.34
CA ASN A 394 -4.95 -49.62 2.09
C ASN A 394 -4.99 -48.11 2.34
N LEU A 395 -5.84 -47.65 3.26
CA LEU A 395 -5.93 -46.24 3.64
C LEU A 395 -4.63 -45.72 4.27
N ILE A 396 -3.99 -46.48 5.15
CA ILE A 396 -2.70 -46.10 5.75
C ILE A 396 -1.61 -45.97 4.68
N VAL A 397 -1.59 -46.87 3.69
CA VAL A 397 -0.64 -46.78 2.57
C VAL A 397 -0.87 -45.52 1.74
N ILE A 398 -2.12 -45.22 1.37
CA ILE A 398 -2.45 -43.99 0.63
C ILE A 398 -2.08 -42.75 1.44
N PHE A 399 -2.40 -42.75 2.74
CA PHE A 399 -2.05 -41.68 3.67
C PHE A 399 -0.54 -41.45 3.75
N ALA A 400 0.24 -42.52 3.91
CA ALA A 400 1.70 -42.45 3.96
C ALA A 400 2.30 -41.97 2.63
N ASP A 401 1.83 -42.49 1.49
CA ASP A 401 2.29 -42.07 0.17
C ASP A 401 1.97 -40.59 -0.11
N THR A 402 0.77 -40.14 0.27
CA THR A 402 0.35 -38.74 0.10
C THR A 402 1.30 -37.81 0.86
N LEU A 403 1.52 -38.05 2.15
CA LEU A 403 2.37 -37.21 2.98
C LEU A 403 3.86 -37.30 2.61
N GLN A 404 4.31 -38.46 2.13
CA GLN A 404 5.65 -38.60 1.58
C GLN A 404 5.86 -37.74 0.32
N GLY A 405 4.82 -37.58 -0.50
CA GLY A 405 4.81 -36.67 -1.66
C GLY A 405 5.06 -35.21 -1.28
N TYR A 406 4.58 -34.77 -0.11
CA TYR A 406 4.85 -33.46 0.48
C TYR A 406 6.14 -33.42 1.32
N GLY A 407 6.95 -34.49 1.30
CA GLY A 407 8.25 -34.55 1.96
C GLY A 407 8.20 -34.80 3.47
N PHE A 408 7.10 -35.30 4.02
CA PHE A 408 7.03 -35.69 5.44
C PHE A 408 7.59 -37.11 5.68
N PRO A 409 8.33 -37.35 6.78
CA PRO A 409 8.87 -38.68 7.09
C PRO A 409 7.78 -39.64 7.59
N VAL A 410 7.59 -40.76 6.88
CA VAL A 410 6.49 -41.73 7.11
C VAL A 410 6.95 -43.12 7.56
N ASN A 411 8.25 -43.35 7.77
CA ASN A 411 8.82 -44.67 8.08
C ASN A 411 8.12 -45.39 9.25
N ARG A 412 7.76 -44.65 10.31
CA ARG A 412 7.09 -45.22 11.49
C ARG A 412 5.66 -45.72 11.20
N LEU A 413 5.01 -45.24 10.13
CA LEU A 413 3.72 -45.77 9.68
C LEU A 413 3.88 -47.13 9.00
N PHE A 414 5.00 -47.35 8.31
CA PHE A 414 5.30 -48.65 7.73
C PHE A 414 5.64 -49.68 8.81
N ASP A 415 6.36 -49.29 9.86
CA ASP A 415 6.58 -50.15 11.03
C ASP A 415 5.24 -50.60 11.65
N LEU A 416 4.29 -49.66 11.79
CA LEU A 416 2.94 -49.96 12.26
C LEU A 416 2.19 -50.92 11.32
N LEU A 417 2.35 -50.79 10.00
CA LEU A 417 1.74 -51.72 9.04
C LEU A 417 2.24 -53.16 9.22
N PHE A 418 3.50 -53.35 9.62
CA PHE A 418 4.00 -54.69 9.96
C PHE A 418 3.35 -55.22 11.24
N GLU A 419 3.13 -54.40 12.26
CA GLU A 419 2.39 -54.79 13.47
C GLU A 419 0.93 -55.17 13.14
N ILE A 420 0.26 -54.39 12.27
CA ILE A 420 -1.11 -54.67 11.82
C ILE A 420 -1.18 -55.95 10.98
N ARG A 421 -0.12 -56.29 10.23
CA ARG A 421 -0.04 -57.57 9.49
C ARG A 421 -0.14 -58.76 10.43
N ASP A 422 0.60 -58.72 11.52
CA ASP A 422 0.64 -59.83 12.46
C ASP A 422 -0.73 -59.98 13.14
N GLN A 423 -1.38 -58.86 13.48
CA GLN A 423 -2.78 -58.85 13.97
C GLN A 423 -3.78 -59.38 12.93
N TYR A 424 -3.65 -58.99 11.65
CA TYR A 424 -4.49 -59.49 10.56
C TYR A 424 -4.40 -61.00 10.44
N ASN A 425 -3.19 -61.56 10.49
CA ASN A 425 -2.97 -63.00 10.44
C ASN A 425 -3.63 -63.71 11.62
N GLU A 426 -3.56 -63.17 12.83
CA GLU A 426 -4.24 -63.74 14.00
C GLU A 426 -5.78 -63.73 13.86
N ILE A 427 -6.36 -62.63 13.37
CA ILE A 427 -7.80 -62.52 13.14
C ILE A 427 -8.25 -63.50 12.05
N LEU A 428 -7.47 -63.59 10.97
CA LEU A 428 -7.71 -64.52 9.87
C LEU A 428 -7.68 -65.97 10.37
N LEU A 429 -6.68 -66.33 11.17
CA LEU A 429 -6.57 -67.66 11.79
C LEU A 429 -7.78 -67.97 12.68
N LYS A 430 -8.24 -67.02 13.50
CA LYS A 430 -9.43 -67.20 14.35
C LYS A 430 -10.70 -67.42 13.53
N LYS A 431 -10.91 -66.62 12.47
CA LYS A 431 -12.09 -66.74 11.59
C LYS A 431 -12.10 -68.09 10.87
N TRP A 432 -10.97 -68.49 10.29
CA TRP A 432 -10.87 -69.79 9.61
C TRP A 432 -10.92 -70.98 10.56
N ALA A 433 -10.41 -70.86 11.79
CA ALA A 433 -10.59 -71.88 12.83
C ALA A 433 -12.06 -72.08 13.21
N GLY A 434 -12.89 -71.03 13.15
CA GLY A 434 -14.34 -71.13 13.26
C GLY A 434 -14.94 -71.88 12.07
N VAL A 435 -14.64 -71.44 10.84
CA VAL A 435 -15.11 -72.10 9.61
C VAL A 435 -14.76 -73.58 9.56
N PHE A 436 -13.53 -73.95 9.94
CA PHE A 436 -13.14 -75.37 9.99
C PHE A 436 -13.94 -76.14 11.03
N ARG A 437 -14.24 -75.55 12.20
CA ARG A 437 -15.07 -76.19 13.23
C ARG A 437 -16.48 -76.45 12.71
N ASP A 438 -17.08 -75.47 12.04
CA ASP A 438 -18.42 -75.60 11.46
C ASP A 438 -18.44 -76.73 10.40
N ILE A 439 -17.40 -76.80 9.55
CA ILE A 439 -17.24 -77.90 8.58
C ILE A 439 -17.14 -79.26 9.28
N PHE A 440 -16.42 -79.36 10.40
CA PHE A 440 -16.31 -80.61 11.16
C PHE A 440 -17.60 -80.98 11.90
N GLU A 441 -18.41 -80.00 12.32
CA GLU A 441 -19.69 -80.23 12.99
C GLU A 441 -20.80 -80.63 12.00
N GLU A 442 -20.78 -80.09 10.78
CA GLU A 442 -21.72 -80.43 9.70
C GLU A 442 -21.39 -81.76 8.99
N ASP A 443 -20.16 -82.28 9.17
CA ASP A 443 -19.71 -83.47 8.46
C ASP A 443 -20.36 -84.76 9.00
N ASN A 444 -20.72 -85.66 8.08
CA ASN A 444 -21.29 -86.97 8.41
C ASN A 444 -20.23 -88.07 8.53
N TYR A 445 -18.94 -87.72 8.35
CA TYR A 445 -17.77 -88.61 8.43
C TYR A 445 -17.90 -89.90 7.61
N SER A 446 -18.69 -89.85 6.53
CA SER A 446 -19.01 -91.02 5.71
C SER A 446 -18.35 -90.93 4.33
N PRO A 447 -17.91 -92.06 3.74
CA PRO A 447 -17.36 -92.08 2.38
C PRO A 447 -18.33 -91.47 1.38
N ILE A 448 -17.87 -90.51 0.57
CA ILE A 448 -18.70 -89.83 -0.43
C ILE A 448 -19.16 -90.85 -1.50
N PRO A 449 -20.48 -91.15 -1.61
CA PRO A 449 -20.98 -92.00 -2.66
C PRO A 449 -21.15 -91.19 -3.95
N VAL A 450 -20.68 -91.74 -5.06
CA VAL A 450 -20.78 -91.11 -6.38
C VAL A 450 -21.47 -92.06 -7.33
N VAL A 451 -22.65 -91.68 -7.78
CA VAL A 451 -23.53 -92.54 -8.57
C VAL A 451 -23.41 -92.23 -10.07
N SER A 452 -22.92 -91.04 -10.42
CA SER A 452 -22.75 -90.58 -11.81
C SER A 452 -21.34 -90.05 -12.12
N GLU A 453 -20.97 -90.06 -13.40
CA GLU A 453 -19.72 -89.45 -13.88
C GLU A 453 -19.70 -87.93 -13.68
N GLU A 454 -20.87 -87.28 -13.66
CA GLU A 454 -21.02 -85.84 -13.43
C GLU A 454 -20.69 -85.47 -11.98
N GLU A 455 -21.21 -86.23 -11.01
CA GLU A 455 -20.88 -86.08 -9.59
C GLU A 455 -19.38 -86.32 -9.32
N TYR A 456 -18.77 -87.28 -10.02
CA TYR A 456 -17.34 -87.55 -9.95
C TYR A 456 -16.50 -86.33 -10.40
N LYS A 457 -16.87 -85.69 -11.51
CA LYS A 457 -16.21 -84.48 -12.02
C LYS A 457 -16.38 -83.28 -11.09
N ILE A 458 -17.53 -83.16 -10.41
CA ILE A 458 -17.77 -82.09 -9.43
C ILE A 458 -16.85 -82.26 -8.21
N VAL A 459 -16.71 -83.49 -7.69
CA VAL A 459 -15.82 -83.73 -6.53
C VAL A 459 -14.35 -83.51 -6.91
N ILE A 460 -13.93 -83.98 -8.09
CA ILE A 460 -12.54 -83.80 -8.57
C ILE A 460 -12.21 -82.33 -8.88
N SER A 461 -13.16 -81.55 -9.39
CA SER A 461 -12.94 -80.12 -9.64
C SER A 461 -12.76 -79.32 -8.35
N LYS A 462 -13.39 -79.76 -7.25
CA LYS A 462 -13.22 -79.17 -5.91
C LYS A 462 -11.94 -79.66 -5.23
N PHE A 463 -11.64 -80.95 -5.31
CA PHE A 463 -10.45 -81.56 -4.73
C PHE A 463 -9.80 -82.50 -5.74
N PRO A 464 -8.63 -82.16 -6.30
CA PRO A 464 -7.95 -82.98 -7.30
C PRO A 464 -7.33 -84.22 -6.63
N PHE A 465 -8.17 -85.23 -6.37
CA PHE A 465 -7.76 -86.53 -5.87
C PHE A 465 -7.45 -87.49 -7.03
N GLN A 466 -6.26 -88.08 -7.02
CA GLN A 466 -5.83 -89.05 -8.03
C GLN A 466 -5.67 -90.42 -7.36
N ASP A 467 -6.50 -91.39 -7.78
CA ASP A 467 -6.42 -92.77 -7.34
C ASP A 467 -6.66 -93.72 -8.54
N PRO A 468 -5.60 -94.43 -9.00
CA PRO A 468 -5.68 -95.32 -10.16
C PRO A 468 -6.62 -96.51 -9.96
N ASP A 469 -6.93 -96.89 -8.71
CA ASP A 469 -7.83 -98.00 -8.40
C ASP A 469 -9.29 -97.54 -8.33
N LEU A 470 -9.54 -96.29 -7.95
CA LEU A 470 -10.86 -95.67 -7.97
C LEU A 470 -11.29 -95.27 -9.40
N GLU A 471 -10.35 -94.92 -10.26
CA GLU A 471 -10.59 -94.61 -11.68
C GLU A 471 -11.12 -95.82 -12.46
N LYS A 472 -10.62 -97.03 -12.15
CA LYS A 472 -10.97 -98.30 -12.81
C LYS A 472 -12.30 -98.93 -12.36
N GLN A 473 -12.90 -98.49 -11.25
CA GLN A 473 -14.16 -99.05 -10.74
C GLN A 473 -15.38 -98.61 -11.56
N SER A 474 -16.40 -99.47 -11.66
CA SER A 474 -17.72 -99.10 -12.20
C SER A 474 -18.55 -98.37 -11.15
N PHE A 475 -19.39 -97.41 -11.55
CA PHE A 475 -20.29 -96.70 -10.64
C PHE A 475 -21.30 -97.66 -9.97
N PRO A 476 -21.69 -97.45 -8.69
CA PRO A 476 -21.36 -96.31 -7.83
C PRO A 476 -19.97 -96.43 -7.17
N LYS A 477 -19.17 -95.37 -7.29
CA LYS A 477 -17.85 -95.25 -6.65
C LYS A 477 -18.00 -94.68 -5.24
N LYS A 478 -17.06 -95.00 -4.34
CA LYS A 478 -16.99 -94.38 -3.01
C LYS A 478 -15.62 -93.79 -2.80
N PHE A 479 -15.53 -92.48 -2.57
CA PHE A 479 -14.25 -91.87 -2.20
C PHE A 479 -13.88 -92.28 -0.76
N PRO A 480 -12.59 -92.53 -0.45
CA PRO A 480 -12.14 -92.92 0.89
C PRO A 480 -12.14 -91.76 1.90
N MET A 481 -12.77 -90.64 1.56
CA MET A 481 -12.81 -89.41 2.35
C MET A 481 -14.25 -88.93 2.52
N SER A 482 -14.49 -88.16 3.58
CA SER A 482 -15.76 -87.49 3.82
C SER A 482 -15.85 -86.17 3.06
N GLN A 483 -17.06 -85.60 2.98
CA GLN A 483 -17.30 -84.28 2.37
C GLN A 483 -16.45 -83.17 3.02
N SER A 484 -16.03 -83.32 4.28
CA SER A 484 -15.12 -82.37 4.93
C SER A 484 -13.82 -82.12 4.16
N VAL A 485 -13.20 -83.12 3.52
CA VAL A 485 -11.88 -82.96 2.88
C VAL A 485 -11.92 -82.01 1.67
N PRO A 486 -12.84 -82.14 0.70
CA PRO A 486 -12.99 -81.15 -0.36
C PRO A 486 -13.34 -79.74 0.13
N HIS A 487 -14.17 -79.62 1.18
CA HIS A 487 -14.55 -78.32 1.74
C HIS A 487 -13.37 -77.64 2.44
N ILE A 488 -12.57 -78.39 3.21
CA ILE A 488 -11.33 -77.89 3.83
C ILE A 488 -10.34 -77.44 2.75
N TYR A 489 -10.16 -78.20 1.67
CA TYR A 489 -9.24 -77.82 0.59
C TYR A 489 -9.60 -76.47 -0.04
N ILE A 490 -10.89 -76.22 -0.31
CA ILE A 490 -11.36 -74.93 -0.82
C ILE A 490 -11.09 -73.82 0.20
N GLN A 491 -11.42 -74.04 1.47
CA GLN A 491 -11.24 -73.04 2.52
C GLN A 491 -9.76 -72.74 2.81
N VAL A 492 -8.85 -73.72 2.71
CA VAL A 492 -7.40 -73.50 2.81
C VAL A 492 -6.90 -72.68 1.63
N LYS A 493 -7.40 -72.92 0.42
CA LYS A 493 -7.05 -72.12 -0.76
C LYS A 493 -7.51 -70.67 -0.60
N GLU A 494 -8.70 -70.45 -0.06
CA GLU A 494 -9.21 -69.11 0.26
C GLU A 494 -8.41 -68.42 1.37
N PHE A 495 -7.98 -69.16 2.40
CA PHE A 495 -7.10 -68.65 3.46
C PHE A 495 -5.75 -68.17 2.91
N ILE A 496 -5.11 -68.98 2.05
CA ILE A 496 -3.85 -68.62 1.40
C ILE A 496 -4.05 -67.38 0.52
N TYR A 497 -5.14 -67.31 -0.24
CA TYR A 497 -5.45 -66.15 -1.07
C TYR A 497 -5.67 -64.88 -0.23
N ALA A 498 -6.40 -64.95 0.87
CA ALA A 498 -6.60 -63.82 1.79
C ALA A 498 -5.29 -63.35 2.42
N SER A 499 -4.44 -64.27 2.87
CA SER A 499 -3.10 -63.98 3.41
C SER A 499 -2.19 -63.33 2.37
N LEU A 500 -2.26 -63.79 1.12
CA LEU A 500 -1.50 -63.25 0.00
C LEU A 500 -1.98 -61.84 -0.37
N LYS A 501 -3.31 -61.60 -0.39
CA LYS A 501 -3.91 -60.30 -0.70
C LYS A 501 -3.42 -59.18 0.22
N PHE A 502 -3.24 -59.49 1.51
CA PHE A 502 -2.65 -58.54 2.46
C PHE A 502 -1.17 -58.23 2.13
N SER A 503 -0.41 -59.27 1.75
CA SER A 503 1.04 -59.22 1.50
C SER A 503 1.44 -58.59 0.16
N GLU A 504 0.63 -58.76 -0.90
CA GLU A 504 0.89 -58.20 -2.25
C GLU A 504 1.03 -56.68 -2.26
N SER A 505 0.36 -56.03 -1.32
CA SER A 505 0.34 -54.58 -1.17
C SER A 505 1.54 -54.02 -0.40
N LEU A 506 2.23 -54.85 0.38
CA LEU A 506 3.33 -54.46 1.28
C LEU A 506 4.70 -54.56 0.59
N HIS A 507 4.86 -55.48 -0.37
CA HIS A 507 6.13 -55.77 -1.04
C HIS A 507 6.45 -54.87 -2.25
N ARG A 508 5.72 -53.77 -2.45
CA ARG A 508 5.91 -52.87 -3.61
C ARG A 508 6.75 -51.63 -3.33
N ARG A 509 7.69 -51.70 -2.37
CA ARG A 509 8.89 -50.86 -2.33
C ARG A 509 10.08 -51.65 -1.79
#